data_AF-A0A5N5QBJ4-F1
#
_entry.id   AF-A0A5N5QBJ4-F1
#
_cell.length_a   1.000
_cell.length_b   1.000
_cell.length_c   1.000
_cell.angle_alpha   90.00
_cell.angle_beta   90.00
_cell.angle_gamma   90.00
#
_symmetry.space_group_name_H-M   'P 1'
#
loop_
_entity.id
_entity.type
_entity.pdbx_description
1 polymer ?
#
loop_
_entity_poly.entity_id
_entity_poly.type
_entity_poly.pdbx_seq_one_letter_code
_entity_poly.pdbx_strand_id
1 'polypeptide(L)'
;MPFTPVQTLIGAGMMSVSAYHLLILNGGVLGVSGFAHRTISWLGYAVRGPKATEASKEAIPTENPDPEHLALLSLMGLVVGGATLGLFREPLERQLHAQVLDVYNTASTGWAQTTGLATAGVLVGLGTKVGVFARRFLARANGPLAPRSLVATAIFFSVGVLTHLSLRNLPPFVLDLAPEQPIGQPSWTLILLQLPILVYRYGAAFISGLAGKNWARRLVAFHTSLHFALGLVLSGMLRPSKILGFMNITPTAFRDGSWDPSLALIIVGGILPQLVLWQVSLGKYVGSHDTQPEFASKWSVPLPGPHWRDGITLRLIMGAILFGVGWGMYAICPGPAFVLIGAGITGAEQLQVWSRAGVWVAGFVSGSLLANLW
;
A
#
# COMPACT_ATOMS: atom_id res chain seq x y z
N MET A 1 -16.77 -12.63 -12.04
CA MET A 1 -15.60 -11.83 -12.45
C MET A 1 -14.61 -12.76 -13.15
N PRO A 2 -13.95 -12.33 -14.23
CA PRO A 2 -12.98 -13.14 -14.94
C PRO A 2 -11.74 -13.40 -14.07
N PHE A 3 -11.28 -14.64 -14.04
CA PHE A 3 -10.02 -15.03 -13.42
C PHE A 3 -8.85 -14.49 -14.25
N THR A 4 -7.95 -13.71 -13.65
CA THR A 4 -6.85 -13.00 -14.35
C THR A 4 -5.48 -13.39 -13.78
N PRO A 5 -5.07 -14.66 -13.90
CA PRO A 5 -3.94 -15.17 -13.15
C PRO A 5 -2.60 -14.55 -13.56
N VAL A 6 -2.40 -14.38 -14.87
CA VAL A 6 -1.14 -13.92 -15.45
C VAL A 6 -0.87 -12.47 -15.06
N GLN A 7 -1.88 -11.60 -15.20
CA GLN A 7 -1.79 -10.19 -14.83
C GLN A 7 -1.50 -10.05 -13.32
N THR A 8 -2.22 -10.82 -12.49
CA THR A 8 -2.00 -10.81 -11.04
C THR A 8 -0.59 -11.26 -10.66
N LEU A 9 -0.07 -12.30 -11.30
CA LEU A 9 1.29 -12.80 -11.03
C LEU A 9 2.37 -11.79 -11.45
N ILE A 10 2.25 -11.19 -12.65
CA ILE A 10 3.21 -10.18 -13.15
C ILE A 10 3.21 -8.95 -12.24
N GLY A 11 2.02 -8.41 -11.91
CA GLY A 11 1.90 -7.27 -11.01
C GLY A 11 2.47 -7.55 -9.62
N ALA A 12 2.26 -8.77 -9.10
CA ALA A 12 2.85 -9.21 -7.84
C ALA A 12 4.39 -9.24 -7.87
N GLY A 13 4.97 -9.72 -8.97
CA GLY A 13 6.42 -9.69 -9.18
C GLY A 13 6.97 -8.26 -9.20
N MET A 14 6.31 -7.34 -9.90
CA MET A 14 6.69 -5.91 -9.92
C MET A 14 6.73 -5.29 -8.53
N MET A 15 5.71 -5.57 -7.71
CA MET A 15 5.64 -5.11 -6.33
C MET A 15 6.79 -5.66 -5.48
N SER A 16 7.12 -6.96 -5.61
CA SER A 16 8.25 -7.57 -4.90
C SER A 16 9.58 -6.94 -5.32
N VAL A 17 9.82 -6.80 -6.62
CA VAL A 17 11.05 -6.20 -7.17
C VAL A 17 11.22 -4.76 -6.71
N SER A 18 10.15 -3.97 -6.68
CA SER A 18 10.16 -2.59 -6.20
C SER A 18 10.50 -2.51 -4.71
N ALA A 19 9.86 -3.35 -3.88
CA ALA A 19 10.12 -3.39 -2.44
C ALA A 19 11.56 -3.83 -2.13
N TYR A 20 12.08 -4.80 -2.87
CA TYR A 20 13.47 -5.27 -2.74
C TYR A 20 14.48 -4.16 -3.04
N HIS A 21 14.30 -3.41 -4.14
CA HIS A 21 15.23 -2.34 -4.50
C HIS A 21 15.13 -1.15 -3.55
N LEU A 22 13.92 -0.80 -3.10
CA LEU A 22 13.77 0.23 -2.09
C LEU A 22 14.52 -0.16 -0.79
N LEU A 23 14.48 -1.43 -0.41
CA LEU A 23 15.24 -1.94 0.72
C LEU A 23 16.75 -1.82 0.50
N ILE A 24 17.30 -2.43 -0.56
CA ILE A 24 18.75 -2.48 -0.78
C ILE A 24 19.36 -1.09 -0.97
N LEU A 25 18.65 -0.19 -1.65
CA LEU A 25 19.17 1.12 -2.03
C LEU A 25 18.97 2.15 -0.92
N ASN A 26 17.77 2.24 -0.33
CA ASN A 26 17.43 3.25 0.68
C ASN A 26 17.44 2.72 2.12
N GLY A 27 17.67 1.42 2.30
CA GLY A 27 17.91 0.79 3.60
C GLY A 27 16.66 0.39 4.37
N GLY A 28 15.46 0.63 3.85
CA GLY A 28 14.23 0.25 4.55
C GLY A 28 13.01 0.19 3.66
N VAL A 29 12.06 -0.64 4.06
CA VAL A 29 10.73 -0.72 3.44
C VAL A 29 9.74 -0.18 4.44
N LEU A 30 9.14 0.97 4.14
CA LEU A 30 7.97 1.45 4.85
C LEU A 30 6.73 0.94 4.12
N GLY A 31 5.76 0.43 4.87
CA GLY A 31 4.44 0.18 4.30
C GLY A 31 3.81 1.49 3.83
N VAL A 32 2.89 1.42 2.85
CA VAL A 32 2.27 2.63 2.28
C VAL A 32 1.57 3.49 3.33
N SER A 33 0.93 2.86 4.33
CA SER A 33 0.38 3.59 5.48
C SER A 33 1.47 4.37 6.23
N GLY A 34 2.67 3.82 6.37
CA GLY A 34 3.81 4.51 6.98
C GLY A 34 4.25 5.75 6.21
N PHE A 35 4.29 5.67 4.88
CA PHE A 35 4.56 6.83 4.02
C PHE A 35 3.48 7.91 4.18
N ALA A 36 2.21 7.50 4.15
CA ALA A 36 1.09 8.41 4.32
C ALA A 36 1.13 9.13 5.67
N HIS A 37 1.34 8.40 6.78
CA HIS A 37 1.42 8.99 8.11
C HIS A 37 2.60 9.95 8.27
N ARG A 38 3.79 9.60 7.77
CA ARG A 38 4.96 10.49 7.78
C ARG A 38 4.69 11.76 6.97
N THR A 39 4.10 11.61 5.79
CA THR A 39 3.73 12.74 4.92
C THR A 39 2.72 13.66 5.60
N ILE A 40 1.64 13.11 6.18
CA ILE A 40 0.63 13.88 6.94
C ILE A 40 1.28 14.61 8.12
N SER A 41 2.17 13.94 8.87
CA SER A 41 2.86 14.57 9.99
C SER A 41 3.82 15.68 9.56
N TRP A 42 4.50 15.51 8.42
CA TRP A 42 5.38 16.51 7.84
C TRP A 42 4.60 17.73 7.34
N LEU A 43 3.48 17.53 6.63
CA LEU A 43 2.58 18.61 6.22
C LEU A 43 2.05 19.38 7.44
N GLY A 44 1.65 18.67 8.49
CA GLY A 44 1.22 19.28 9.75
C GLY A 44 2.33 20.11 10.42
N TYR A 45 3.58 19.63 10.39
CA TYR A 45 4.75 20.37 10.88
C TYR A 45 5.03 21.62 10.03
N ALA A 46 5.00 21.50 8.70
CA ALA A 46 5.25 22.61 7.77
C ALA A 46 4.20 23.74 7.92
N VAL A 47 2.93 23.38 8.14
CA VAL A 47 1.84 24.36 8.32
C VAL A 47 1.88 25.03 9.70
N ARG A 48 2.21 24.28 10.76
CA ARG A 48 2.17 24.80 12.15
C ARG A 48 3.44 25.57 12.56
N GLY A 49 4.51 25.47 11.78
CA GLY A 49 5.83 25.99 12.15
C GLY A 49 6.43 25.29 13.38
N PRO A 50 7.72 25.45 13.66
CA PRO A 50 8.32 24.97 14.90
C PRO A 50 7.66 25.69 16.09
N LYS A 51 7.06 24.92 17.02
CA LYS A 51 6.57 25.50 18.28
C LYS A 51 7.76 26.07 19.05
N ALA A 52 7.83 27.38 19.17
CA ALA A 52 8.65 28.03 20.18
C ALA A 52 7.99 27.79 21.54
N THR A 53 8.54 26.90 22.35
CA THR A 53 8.25 26.90 23.78
C THR A 53 9.52 26.48 24.52
N GLU A 54 9.94 27.36 25.41
CA GLU A 54 11.21 27.39 26.13
C GLU A 54 11.35 26.28 27.19
N ALA A 55 12.62 26.02 27.53
CA ALA A 55 13.13 25.54 28.81
C ALA A 55 12.87 24.07 29.23
N SER A 56 13.72 23.17 28.74
CA SER A 56 14.59 22.39 29.65
C SER A 56 15.80 21.83 28.90
N LYS A 57 16.98 22.07 29.47
CA LYS A 57 18.25 21.45 29.09
C LYS A 57 18.21 19.99 29.51
N GLU A 58 18.03 19.07 28.57
CA GLU A 58 18.69 17.76 28.55
C GLU A 58 18.47 17.11 27.16
N ALA A 59 19.54 16.54 26.64
CA ALA A 59 19.74 16.19 25.23
C ALA A 59 18.68 15.24 24.66
N ILE A 60 18.20 15.52 23.42
CA ILE A 60 17.88 14.61 22.28
C ILE A 60 17.04 15.41 21.25
N PRO A 61 17.31 15.31 19.92
CA PRO A 61 17.00 16.38 18.97
C PRO A 61 15.52 16.47 18.59
N THR A 62 15.08 17.71 18.30
CA THR A 62 13.88 18.06 17.54
C THR A 62 14.01 17.58 16.08
N GLU A 63 14.05 16.26 15.90
CA GLU A 63 14.34 15.60 14.63
C GLU A 63 13.10 15.71 13.70
N ASN A 64 13.27 16.30 12.51
CA ASN A 64 12.27 16.33 11.45
C ASN A 64 11.70 14.90 11.24
N PRO A 65 10.37 14.69 11.20
CA PRO A 65 9.79 13.35 11.04
C PRO A 65 10.24 12.61 9.77
N ASP A 66 10.73 13.34 8.76
CA ASP A 66 11.41 12.80 7.58
C ASP A 66 12.38 13.85 6.99
N PRO A 67 13.65 13.90 7.41
CA PRO A 67 14.59 14.96 7.03
C PRO A 67 14.87 15.03 5.52
N GLU A 68 14.60 13.94 4.80
CA GLU A 68 14.88 13.82 3.37
C GLU A 68 13.62 13.81 2.48
N HIS A 69 12.43 13.96 3.07
CA HIS A 69 11.13 13.92 2.38
C HIS A 69 10.87 12.64 1.57
N LEU A 70 11.52 11.52 1.91
CA LEU A 70 11.43 10.27 1.17
C LEU A 70 10.02 9.68 1.17
N ALA A 71 9.28 9.85 2.27
CA ALA A 71 7.91 9.40 2.40
C ALA A 71 6.95 10.20 1.50
N LEU A 72 7.14 11.51 1.43
CA LEU A 72 6.39 12.37 0.52
C LEU A 72 6.66 11.98 -0.93
N LEU A 73 7.93 11.80 -1.30
CA LEU A 73 8.32 11.38 -2.65
C LEU A 73 7.78 9.99 -3.02
N SER A 74 7.75 9.06 -2.06
CA SER A 74 7.15 7.73 -2.26
C SER A 74 5.65 7.84 -2.53
N LEU A 75 4.94 8.66 -1.75
CA LEU A 75 3.51 8.91 -1.95
C LEU A 75 3.25 9.63 -3.29
N MET A 76 4.08 10.60 -3.66
CA MET A 76 4.04 11.23 -4.98
C MET A 76 4.25 10.21 -6.09
N GLY A 77 5.17 9.26 -5.93
CA GLY A 77 5.37 8.16 -6.89
C GLY A 77 4.11 7.34 -7.10
N LEU A 78 3.36 7.03 -6.02
CA LEU A 78 2.08 6.32 -6.12
C LEU A 78 1.01 7.15 -6.84
N VAL A 79 0.87 8.44 -6.50
CA VAL A 79 -0.10 9.35 -7.13
C VAL A 79 0.24 9.57 -8.61
N VAL A 80 1.52 9.77 -8.95
CA VAL A 80 1.97 9.92 -10.33
C VAL A 80 1.75 8.63 -11.11
N GLY A 81 2.04 7.46 -10.53
CA GLY A 81 1.72 6.17 -11.16
C GLY A 81 0.22 5.96 -11.39
N GLY A 82 -0.63 6.54 -10.53
CA GLY A 82 -2.06 6.63 -10.75
C GLY A 82 -2.43 7.58 -11.89
N ALA A 83 -1.82 8.77 -11.93
CA ALA A 83 -2.07 9.75 -12.98
C ALA A 83 -1.63 9.25 -14.37
N THR A 84 -0.51 8.53 -14.45
CA THR A 84 -0.11 7.87 -15.70
C THR A 84 -1.12 6.81 -16.12
N LEU A 85 -1.65 6.03 -15.17
CA LEU A 85 -2.76 5.11 -15.45
C LEU A 85 -3.99 5.85 -15.98
N GLY A 86 -4.40 6.97 -15.35
CA GLY A 86 -5.55 7.76 -15.79
C GLY A 86 -5.44 8.22 -17.25
N LEU A 87 -4.25 8.71 -17.63
CA LEU A 87 -3.95 9.15 -19.00
C LEU A 87 -3.90 8.01 -20.02
N PHE A 88 -3.33 6.86 -19.65
CA PHE A 88 -3.05 5.74 -20.56
C PHE A 88 -3.97 4.53 -20.36
N ARG A 89 -5.11 4.71 -19.67
CA ARG A 89 -6.02 3.63 -19.30
C ARG A 89 -6.50 2.82 -20.51
N GLU A 90 -7.05 3.51 -21.51
CA GLU A 90 -7.62 2.91 -22.72
C GLU A 90 -6.60 2.03 -23.48
N PRO A 91 -5.40 2.53 -23.85
CA PRO A 91 -4.35 1.69 -24.42
C PRO A 91 -3.95 0.51 -23.52
N LEU A 92 -3.88 0.73 -22.20
CA LEU A 92 -3.43 -0.28 -21.25
C LEU A 92 -4.45 -1.42 -21.10
N GLU A 93 -5.74 -1.10 -20.95
CA GLU A 93 -6.83 -2.10 -20.87
C GLU A 93 -6.95 -2.91 -22.16
N ARG A 94 -6.72 -2.28 -23.33
CA ARG A 94 -6.65 -2.99 -24.62
C ARG A 94 -5.48 -3.97 -24.67
N GLN A 95 -4.29 -3.58 -24.22
CA GLN A 95 -3.11 -4.47 -24.20
C GLN A 95 -3.20 -5.58 -23.16
N LEU A 96 -3.84 -5.29 -22.02
CA LEU A 96 -4.05 -6.25 -20.94
C LEU A 96 -5.18 -7.24 -21.24
N HIS A 97 -6.08 -6.87 -22.15
CA HIS A 97 -7.37 -7.51 -22.34
C HIS A 97 -8.09 -7.74 -20.99
N ALA A 98 -7.96 -6.77 -20.09
CA ALA A 98 -8.50 -6.83 -18.74
C ALA A 98 -8.78 -5.42 -18.25
N GLN A 99 -9.89 -5.26 -17.55
CA GLN A 99 -10.26 -4.03 -16.89
C GLN A 99 -9.38 -3.78 -15.66
N VAL A 100 -8.83 -2.56 -15.58
CA VAL A 100 -7.83 -2.18 -14.58
C VAL A 100 -8.45 -1.42 -13.41
N LEU A 101 -9.55 -0.69 -13.65
CA LEU A 101 -10.31 0.06 -12.66
C LEU A 101 -11.77 -0.39 -12.64
N ASP A 102 -12.39 -0.44 -11.46
CA ASP A 102 -13.82 -0.67 -11.35
C ASP A 102 -14.59 0.52 -11.98
N VAL A 103 -15.49 0.22 -12.92
CA VAL A 103 -16.38 1.20 -13.56
C VAL A 103 -17.74 1.07 -12.91
N TYR A 104 -18.26 2.17 -12.36
CA TYR A 104 -19.54 2.19 -11.70
C TYR A 104 -20.61 2.69 -12.67
N ASN A 105 -21.83 2.14 -12.58
CA ASN A 105 -22.96 2.63 -13.39
C ASN A 105 -23.40 4.03 -12.97
N THR A 106 -23.04 4.45 -11.75
CA THR A 106 -23.39 5.74 -11.16
C THR A 106 -22.15 6.60 -10.92
N ALA A 107 -22.19 7.83 -11.45
CA ALA A 107 -21.08 8.77 -11.32
C ALA A 107 -20.93 9.32 -9.90
N SER A 108 -22.04 9.51 -9.19
CA SER A 108 -22.07 9.99 -7.80
C SER A 108 -22.36 8.87 -6.81
N THR A 109 -21.78 8.98 -5.62
CA THR A 109 -22.11 8.11 -4.50
C THR A 109 -23.35 8.63 -3.77
N GLY A 110 -24.31 7.75 -3.50
CA GLY A 110 -25.43 8.08 -2.61
C GLY A 110 -24.92 8.38 -1.19
N TRP A 111 -25.69 9.14 -0.40
CA TRP A 111 -25.31 9.51 0.97
C TRP A 111 -24.88 8.32 1.83
N ALA A 112 -25.60 7.19 1.74
CA ALA A 112 -25.27 5.97 2.48
C ALA A 112 -23.94 5.32 2.06
N GLN A 113 -23.59 5.38 0.77
CA GLN A 113 -22.30 4.90 0.27
C GLN A 113 -21.17 5.84 0.68
N THR A 114 -21.40 7.16 0.60
CA THR A 114 -20.44 8.18 1.02
C THR A 114 -20.11 8.03 2.51
N THR A 115 -21.12 7.85 3.38
CA THR A 115 -20.88 7.62 4.81
C THR A 115 -20.16 6.29 5.03
N GLY A 116 -20.56 5.23 4.35
CA GLY A 116 -19.86 3.94 4.42
C GLY A 116 -18.37 4.05 4.03
N LEU A 117 -18.06 4.71 2.91
CA LEU A 117 -16.69 4.92 2.44
C LEU A 117 -15.87 5.76 3.43
N ALA A 118 -16.46 6.83 3.97
CA ALA A 118 -15.83 7.67 4.97
C ALA A 118 -15.54 6.88 6.26
N THR A 119 -16.52 6.12 6.76
CA THR A 119 -16.37 5.27 7.94
C THR A 119 -15.30 4.20 7.73
N ALA A 120 -15.30 3.54 6.58
CA ALA A 120 -14.28 2.56 6.22
C ALA A 120 -12.87 3.19 6.23
N GLY A 121 -12.73 4.38 5.63
CA GLY A 121 -11.50 5.17 5.68
C GLY A 121 -11.07 5.47 7.11
N VAL A 122 -11.97 6.02 7.94
CA VAL A 122 -11.68 6.35 9.34
C VAL A 122 -11.22 5.13 10.13
N LEU A 123 -11.90 3.99 10.01
CA LEU A 123 -11.53 2.75 10.68
C LEU A 123 -10.16 2.23 10.25
N VAL A 124 -9.83 2.30 8.95
CA VAL A 124 -8.51 1.95 8.44
C VAL A 124 -7.44 2.94 8.95
N GLY A 125 -7.72 4.24 8.97
CA GLY A 125 -6.83 5.27 9.49
C GLY A 125 -6.52 5.08 10.98
N LEU A 126 -7.55 4.86 11.79
CA LEU A 126 -7.42 4.53 13.21
C LEU A 126 -6.64 3.22 13.40
N GLY A 127 -7.04 2.14 12.71
CA GLY A 127 -6.45 0.81 12.85
C GLY A 127 -4.97 0.77 12.47
N THR A 128 -4.62 1.40 11.33
CA THR A 128 -3.21 1.52 10.92
C THR A 128 -2.40 2.30 11.94
N LYS A 129 -2.95 3.35 12.57
CA LYS A 129 -2.20 4.14 13.52
C LYS A 129 -2.09 3.52 14.89
N VAL A 130 -3.17 2.97 15.45
CA VAL A 130 -3.19 2.29 16.75
C VAL A 130 -2.28 1.06 16.73
N GLY A 131 -2.34 0.27 15.65
CA GLY A 131 -1.44 -0.88 15.47
C GLY A 131 0.03 -0.49 15.27
N VAL A 132 0.28 0.70 14.72
CA VAL A 132 1.63 1.27 14.51
C VAL A 132 2.17 2.02 15.73
N PHE A 133 1.32 2.62 16.57
CA PHE A 133 1.72 3.41 17.74
C PHE A 133 2.42 2.54 18.80
N ALA A 134 2.16 1.23 18.78
CA ALA A 134 2.95 0.24 19.50
C ALA A 134 4.45 0.24 19.14
N ARG A 135 4.86 0.76 17.96
CA ARG A 135 6.27 0.90 17.54
C ARG A 135 7.04 2.00 18.27
N ARG A 136 6.37 3.04 18.80
CA ARG A 136 7.06 4.20 19.41
C ARG A 136 7.48 3.93 20.87
N PHE A 137 6.81 2.99 21.54
CA PHE A 137 7.18 2.51 22.89
C PHE A 137 8.08 1.26 22.89
N LEU A 138 8.14 0.50 21.78
CA LEU A 138 9.07 -0.61 21.57
C LEU A 138 9.97 -0.34 20.36
N ALA A 139 10.94 0.56 20.51
CA ALA A 139 11.95 0.89 19.49
C ALA A 139 12.93 -0.28 19.16
N ARG A 140 12.56 -1.53 19.44
CA ARG A 140 13.41 -2.71 19.24
C ARG A 140 12.58 -3.95 18.88
N ALA A 141 11.95 -3.96 17.71
CA ALA A 141 11.37 -5.20 17.21
C ALA A 141 11.10 -5.17 15.69
N ASN A 142 11.62 -6.20 14.99
CA ASN A 142 10.87 -7.15 14.16
C ASN A 142 10.67 -6.93 12.63
N GLY A 143 11.47 -7.66 11.83
CA GLY A 143 11.53 -7.59 10.35
C GLY A 143 10.42 -8.25 9.56
N PRO A 144 10.62 -8.50 8.25
CA PRO A 144 9.58 -9.00 7.35
C PRO A 144 9.05 -10.39 7.70
N LEU A 145 9.72 -11.11 8.60
CA LEU A 145 9.32 -12.41 9.17
C LEU A 145 8.83 -12.34 10.61
N ALA A 146 8.50 -11.16 11.09
CA ALA A 146 8.10 -11.04 12.47
C ALA A 146 6.73 -11.69 12.71
N PRO A 147 6.61 -12.60 13.68
CA PRO A 147 5.33 -13.20 14.07
C PRO A 147 4.22 -12.17 14.32
N ARG A 148 4.57 -10.97 14.79
CA ARG A 148 3.63 -9.84 14.93
C ARG A 148 2.89 -9.47 13.63
N SER A 149 3.60 -9.45 12.50
CA SER A 149 3.02 -9.04 11.22
C SER A 149 2.13 -10.13 10.67
N LEU A 150 2.52 -11.40 10.87
CA LEU A 150 1.69 -12.56 10.52
C LEU A 150 0.41 -12.59 11.35
N VAL A 151 0.51 -12.38 12.66
CA VAL A 151 -0.66 -12.33 13.56
C VAL A 151 -1.57 -11.16 13.19
N ALA A 152 -1.04 -9.96 13.00
CA ALA A 152 -1.83 -8.82 12.55
C ALA A 152 -2.50 -9.09 11.18
N THR A 153 -1.79 -9.76 10.25
CA THR A 153 -2.32 -10.13 8.94
C THR A 153 -3.46 -11.13 9.05
N ALA A 154 -3.29 -12.18 9.84
CA ALA A 154 -4.31 -13.18 10.08
C ALA A 154 -5.57 -12.57 10.72
N ILE A 155 -5.39 -11.68 11.70
CA ILE A 155 -6.51 -11.00 12.38
C ILE A 155 -7.25 -10.09 11.41
N PHE A 156 -6.57 -9.14 10.74
CA PHE A 156 -7.27 -8.19 9.89
C PHE A 156 -7.94 -8.89 8.71
N PHE A 157 -7.30 -9.92 8.12
CA PHE A 157 -7.85 -10.64 6.99
C PHE A 157 -9.11 -11.41 7.40
N SER A 158 -9.06 -12.14 8.52
CA SER A 158 -10.21 -12.88 9.04
C SER A 158 -11.37 -11.96 9.39
N VAL A 159 -11.10 -10.85 10.09
CA VAL A 159 -12.12 -9.84 10.43
C VAL A 159 -12.69 -9.19 9.18
N GLY A 160 -11.84 -8.92 8.18
CA GLY A 160 -12.27 -8.37 6.90
C GLY A 160 -13.21 -9.31 6.16
N VAL A 161 -12.87 -10.60 6.07
CA VAL A 161 -13.73 -11.61 5.43
C VAL A 161 -15.08 -11.67 6.15
N LEU A 162 -15.07 -11.76 7.49
CA LEU A 162 -16.31 -11.77 8.27
C LEU A 162 -17.15 -10.50 8.05
N THR A 163 -16.50 -9.34 8.00
CA THR A 163 -17.16 -8.05 7.78
C THR A 163 -17.80 -8.01 6.39
N HIS A 164 -17.06 -8.38 5.34
CA HIS A 164 -17.59 -8.44 3.99
C HIS A 164 -18.79 -9.38 3.88
N LEU A 165 -18.66 -10.62 4.39
CA LEU A 165 -19.73 -11.62 4.34
C LEU A 165 -20.99 -11.16 5.09
N SER A 166 -20.83 -10.37 6.16
CA SER A 166 -21.93 -9.81 6.94
C SER A 166 -22.61 -8.61 6.26
N LEU A 167 -21.84 -7.79 5.54
CA LEU A 167 -22.31 -6.50 4.99
C LEU A 167 -22.69 -6.55 3.51
N ARG A 168 -22.26 -7.57 2.75
CA ARG A 168 -22.38 -7.64 1.28
C ARG A 168 -23.79 -7.49 0.71
N ASN A 169 -24.83 -7.78 1.50
CA ASN A 169 -26.22 -7.69 1.08
C ASN A 169 -26.89 -6.35 1.44
N LEU A 170 -26.19 -5.47 2.16
CA LEU A 170 -26.75 -4.20 2.60
C LEU A 170 -26.52 -3.13 1.53
N PRO A 171 -27.53 -2.31 1.21
CA PRO A 171 -27.46 -1.28 0.16
C PRO A 171 -26.20 -0.38 0.16
N PRO A 172 -25.68 0.12 1.31
CA PRO A 172 -24.48 0.96 1.30
C PRO A 172 -23.21 0.23 0.84
N PHE A 173 -23.14 -1.10 0.91
CA PHE A 173 -21.93 -1.88 0.63
C PHE A 173 -22.00 -2.68 -0.68
N VAL A 174 -23.12 -2.58 -1.41
CA VAL A 174 -23.26 -3.17 -2.75
C VAL A 174 -22.58 -2.24 -3.76
N LEU A 175 -21.65 -2.80 -4.54
CA LEU A 175 -20.98 -2.10 -5.64
C LEU A 175 -21.82 -2.27 -6.92
N ASP A 176 -22.38 -1.19 -7.42
CA ASP A 176 -23.12 -1.15 -8.69
C ASP A 176 -22.15 -0.92 -9.86
N LEU A 177 -21.69 -2.01 -10.47
CA LEU A 177 -20.61 -2.05 -11.44
C LEU A 177 -21.11 -2.31 -12.85
N ALA A 178 -20.47 -1.68 -13.83
CA ALA A 178 -20.65 -2.00 -15.23
C ALA A 178 -20.04 -3.38 -15.55
N PRO A 179 -20.54 -4.10 -16.57
CA PRO A 179 -20.00 -5.40 -16.97
C PRO A 179 -18.51 -5.31 -17.36
N GLU A 180 -17.72 -6.29 -16.92
CA GLU A 180 -16.27 -6.31 -17.23
C GLU A 180 -16.00 -6.61 -18.70
N GLN A 181 -15.37 -5.67 -19.39
CA GLN A 181 -14.91 -5.77 -20.78
C GLN A 181 -13.61 -4.95 -20.94
N PRO A 182 -12.63 -5.37 -21.75
CA PRO A 182 -12.50 -6.65 -22.45
C PRO A 182 -11.96 -7.77 -21.53
N ILE A 183 -12.14 -9.03 -21.95
CA ILE A 183 -11.62 -10.22 -21.28
C ILE A 183 -10.75 -11.00 -22.29
N GLY A 184 -9.48 -11.23 -21.97
CA GLY A 184 -8.56 -11.98 -22.82
C GLY A 184 -7.19 -12.21 -22.19
N GLN A 185 -6.26 -12.74 -22.98
CA GLN A 185 -4.89 -12.98 -22.55
C GLN A 185 -4.04 -11.71 -22.71
N PRO A 186 -3.18 -11.37 -21.75
CA PRO A 186 -2.36 -10.18 -21.84
C PRO A 186 -1.32 -10.32 -22.95
N SER A 187 -1.05 -9.21 -23.65
CA SER A 187 0.07 -9.13 -24.61
C SER A 187 1.43 -9.17 -23.90
N TRP A 188 2.48 -9.62 -24.61
CA TRP A 188 3.83 -9.77 -24.02
C TRP A 188 4.51 -8.42 -23.78
N THR A 189 3.96 -7.34 -24.35
CA THR A 189 4.45 -5.97 -24.22
C THR A 189 4.42 -5.46 -22.78
N LEU A 190 3.72 -6.14 -21.86
CA LEU A 190 3.74 -5.85 -20.42
C LEU A 190 5.13 -5.92 -19.79
N ILE A 191 6.08 -6.63 -20.42
CA ILE A 191 7.47 -6.61 -19.95
C ILE A 191 8.08 -5.20 -19.99
N LEU A 192 7.58 -4.31 -20.87
CA LEU A 192 8.00 -2.91 -20.92
C LEU A 192 7.55 -2.11 -19.69
N LEU A 193 6.54 -2.56 -18.95
CA LEU A 193 6.17 -1.93 -17.68
C LEU A 193 7.22 -2.12 -16.59
N GLN A 194 8.21 -2.99 -16.82
CA GLN A 194 9.39 -3.13 -15.96
C GLN A 194 10.43 -2.05 -16.19
N LEU A 195 10.38 -1.27 -17.29
CA LEU A 195 11.40 -0.27 -17.63
C LEU A 195 11.78 0.70 -16.48
N PRO A 196 10.86 1.11 -15.56
CA PRO A 196 11.24 1.89 -14.39
C PRO A 196 12.33 1.26 -13.52
N ILE A 197 12.52 -0.07 -13.57
CA ILE A 197 13.62 -0.77 -12.89
C ILE A 197 14.98 -0.25 -13.30
N LEU A 198 15.15 0.09 -14.58
CA LEU A 198 16.43 0.56 -15.11
C LEU A 198 16.78 1.92 -14.51
N VAL A 199 15.78 2.75 -14.22
CA VAL A 199 15.96 4.09 -13.68
C VAL A 199 16.48 4.04 -12.24
N TYR A 200 15.83 3.28 -11.35
CA TYR A 200 16.29 3.23 -9.96
C TYR A 200 17.45 2.25 -9.73
N ARG A 201 17.69 1.28 -10.64
CA ARG A 201 18.81 0.35 -10.54
C ARG A 201 20.11 0.92 -11.11
N TYR A 202 20.06 1.49 -12.31
CA TYR A 202 21.26 2.00 -13.00
C TYR A 202 21.34 3.52 -12.96
N GLY A 203 20.21 4.21 -13.16
CA GLY A 203 20.14 5.67 -13.11
C GLY A 203 20.49 6.23 -11.72
N ALA A 204 20.10 5.54 -10.64
CA ALA A 204 20.44 5.98 -9.29
C ALA A 204 21.95 5.96 -9.01
N ALA A 205 22.68 4.95 -9.49
CA ALA A 205 24.12 4.87 -9.36
C ALA A 205 24.83 5.99 -10.14
N PHE A 206 24.36 6.28 -11.36
CA PHE A 206 24.85 7.39 -12.17
C PHE A 206 24.61 8.75 -11.49
N ILE A 207 23.39 8.99 -11.00
CA ILE A 207 23.06 10.24 -10.28
C ILE A 207 23.83 10.35 -8.96
N SER A 208 24.11 9.23 -8.29
CA SER A 208 24.96 9.25 -7.10
C SER A 208 26.37 9.77 -7.42
N GLY A 209 26.91 9.47 -8.60
CA GLY A 209 28.21 9.98 -9.06
C GLY A 209 28.19 11.46 -9.43
N LEU A 210 27.08 11.96 -9.97
CA LEU A 210 26.95 13.35 -10.43
C LEU A 210 26.45 14.34 -9.37
N ALA A 211 25.38 13.99 -8.66
CA ALA A 211 24.66 14.87 -7.74
C ALA A 211 24.75 14.41 -6.28
N GLY A 212 25.39 13.27 -6.02
CA GLY A 212 25.58 12.72 -4.68
C GLY A 212 24.46 11.80 -4.20
N LYS A 213 24.74 11.07 -3.11
CA LYS A 213 23.89 9.99 -2.60
C LYS A 213 22.48 10.44 -2.24
N ASN A 214 22.31 11.64 -1.69
CA ASN A 214 20.99 12.14 -1.27
C ASN A 214 20.00 12.26 -2.44
N TRP A 215 20.46 12.70 -3.61
CA TRP A 215 19.62 12.77 -4.81
C TRP A 215 19.28 11.39 -5.34
N ALA A 216 20.24 10.46 -5.34
CA ALA A 216 19.99 9.07 -5.69
C ALA A 216 18.90 8.44 -4.81
N ARG A 217 18.94 8.67 -3.48
CA ARG A 217 17.89 8.18 -2.55
C ARG A 217 16.50 8.67 -2.90
N ARG A 218 16.37 9.97 -3.18
CA ARG A 218 15.10 10.62 -3.54
C ARG A 218 14.54 10.04 -4.83
N LEU A 219 15.39 9.85 -5.84
CA LEU A 219 15.01 9.23 -7.10
C LEU A 219 14.56 7.79 -6.92
N VAL A 220 15.29 7.01 -6.13
CA VAL A 220 14.92 5.63 -5.78
C VAL A 220 13.55 5.61 -5.10
N ALA A 221 13.31 6.45 -4.09
CA ALA A 221 12.04 6.47 -3.35
C ALA A 221 10.84 6.75 -4.28
N PHE A 222 10.97 7.74 -5.16
CA PHE A 222 9.94 8.09 -6.12
C PHE A 222 9.71 6.98 -7.16
N HIS A 223 10.76 6.53 -7.86
CA HIS A 223 10.61 5.60 -8.98
C HIS A 223 10.27 4.17 -8.54
N THR A 224 10.76 3.71 -7.39
CA THR A 224 10.33 2.41 -6.84
C THR A 224 8.86 2.44 -6.46
N SER A 225 8.36 3.56 -5.94
CA SER A 225 6.93 3.72 -5.60
C SER A 225 6.05 3.86 -6.85
N LEU A 226 6.53 4.54 -7.90
CA LEU A 226 5.86 4.56 -9.21
C LEU A 226 5.79 3.15 -9.82
N HIS A 227 6.90 2.40 -9.79
CA HIS A 227 6.91 1.01 -10.27
C HIS A 227 5.99 0.10 -9.44
N PHE A 228 5.95 0.30 -8.12
CA PHE A 228 5.02 -0.39 -7.23
C PHE A 228 3.56 -0.07 -7.57
N ALA A 229 3.23 1.19 -7.90
CA ALA A 229 1.90 1.57 -8.36
C ALA A 229 1.51 0.82 -9.63
N LEU A 230 2.40 0.72 -10.63
CA LEU A 230 2.14 -0.08 -11.84
C LEU A 230 1.92 -1.57 -11.49
N GLY A 231 2.64 -2.11 -10.50
CA GLY A 231 2.39 -3.47 -10.00
C GLY A 231 1.00 -3.63 -9.35
N LEU A 232 0.53 -2.64 -8.59
CA LEU A 232 -0.83 -2.62 -8.03
C LEU A 232 -1.91 -2.60 -9.13
N VAL A 233 -1.66 -1.82 -10.19
CA VAL A 233 -2.51 -1.69 -11.37
C VAL A 233 -2.65 -3.04 -12.07
N LEU A 234 -1.53 -3.65 -12.46
CA LEU A 234 -1.54 -4.95 -13.16
C LEU A 234 -2.08 -6.08 -12.29
N SER A 235 -1.85 -6.01 -10.98
CA SER A 235 -2.30 -7.08 -10.09
C SER A 235 -3.83 -7.12 -9.88
N GLY A 236 -4.53 -6.04 -10.26
CA GLY A 236 -5.96 -5.87 -9.99
C GLY A 236 -6.25 -5.39 -8.57
N MET A 237 -5.25 -4.99 -7.78
CA MET A 237 -5.45 -4.51 -6.41
C MET A 237 -6.10 -3.12 -6.33
N LEU A 238 -6.22 -2.42 -7.46
CA LEU A 238 -6.99 -1.18 -7.55
C LEU A 238 -8.51 -1.41 -7.60
N ARG A 239 -8.94 -2.66 -7.76
CA ARG A 239 -10.34 -3.03 -7.95
C ARG A 239 -10.91 -3.60 -6.64
N PRO A 240 -11.68 -2.82 -5.87
CA PRO A 240 -12.48 -3.34 -4.76
C PRO A 240 -13.23 -4.63 -5.09
N SER A 241 -13.83 -4.70 -6.29
CA SER A 241 -14.60 -5.85 -6.76
C SER A 241 -13.80 -7.15 -6.72
N LYS A 242 -12.56 -7.14 -7.27
CA LYS A 242 -11.62 -8.26 -7.26
C LYS A 242 -11.29 -8.74 -5.85
N ILE A 243 -11.08 -7.80 -4.93
CA ILE A 243 -10.70 -8.11 -3.56
C ILE A 243 -11.87 -8.69 -2.77
N LEU A 244 -13.06 -8.09 -2.88
CA LEU A 244 -14.26 -8.62 -2.26
C LEU A 244 -14.64 -10.00 -2.86
N GLY A 245 -14.44 -10.18 -4.16
CA GLY A 245 -14.62 -11.47 -4.85
C GLY A 245 -13.72 -12.57 -4.30
N PHE A 246 -12.47 -12.26 -3.96
CA PHE A 246 -11.56 -13.19 -3.28
C PHE A 246 -11.99 -13.47 -1.82
N MET A 247 -12.56 -12.48 -1.13
CA MET A 247 -13.06 -12.63 0.24
C MET A 247 -14.40 -13.36 0.33
N ASN A 248 -15.07 -13.61 -0.82
CA ASN A 248 -16.32 -14.34 -0.90
C ASN A 248 -16.12 -15.87 -0.74
N ILE A 249 -15.51 -16.26 0.38
CA ILE A 249 -15.15 -17.64 0.71
C ILE A 249 -16.38 -18.33 1.33
N THR A 250 -17.38 -18.66 0.50
CA THR A 250 -18.57 -19.41 0.93
C THR A 250 -18.73 -20.71 0.15
N PRO A 251 -19.32 -21.77 0.74
CA PRO A 251 -19.59 -23.02 0.04
C PRO A 251 -20.38 -22.82 -1.27
N THR A 252 -21.31 -21.86 -1.28
CA THR A 252 -22.07 -21.48 -2.47
C THR A 252 -21.18 -20.83 -3.54
N ALA A 253 -20.30 -19.91 -3.15
CA ALA A 253 -19.42 -19.22 -4.09
C ALA A 253 -18.44 -20.16 -4.79
N PHE A 254 -17.96 -21.20 -4.09
CA PHE A 254 -17.14 -22.25 -4.67
C PHE A 254 -17.91 -23.13 -5.67
N ARG A 255 -19.20 -23.40 -5.41
CA ARG A 255 -20.04 -24.22 -6.28
C ARG A 255 -20.46 -23.47 -7.55
N ASP A 256 -20.83 -22.21 -7.40
CA ASP A 256 -21.37 -21.39 -8.48
C ASP A 256 -20.27 -20.72 -9.33
N GLY A 257 -18.99 -20.92 -8.96
CA GLY A 257 -17.85 -20.32 -9.64
C GLY A 257 -17.78 -18.79 -9.50
N SER A 258 -18.45 -18.22 -8.50
CA SER A 258 -18.46 -16.77 -8.26
C SER A 258 -17.28 -16.27 -7.44
N TRP A 259 -16.53 -17.18 -6.81
CA TRP A 259 -15.27 -16.87 -6.10
C TRP A 259 -14.12 -16.63 -7.08
N ASP A 260 -13.38 -15.53 -6.89
CA ASP A 260 -12.22 -15.19 -7.73
C ASP A 260 -10.89 -15.50 -6.99
N PRO A 261 -10.14 -16.55 -7.40
CA PRO A 261 -8.87 -16.91 -6.78
C PRO A 261 -7.67 -16.05 -7.23
N SER A 262 -7.85 -15.08 -8.14
CA SER A 262 -6.73 -14.34 -8.75
C SER A 262 -5.76 -13.77 -7.72
N LEU A 263 -6.26 -13.19 -6.63
CA LEU A 263 -5.44 -12.55 -5.60
C LEU A 263 -4.54 -13.52 -4.81
N ALA A 264 -4.83 -14.83 -4.82
CA ALA A 264 -3.91 -15.81 -4.25
C ALA A 264 -2.53 -15.78 -4.94
N LEU A 265 -2.48 -15.40 -6.22
CA LEU A 265 -1.22 -15.27 -6.96
C LEU A 265 -0.36 -14.09 -6.52
N ILE A 266 -0.90 -13.14 -5.75
CA ILE A 266 -0.08 -12.11 -5.09
C ILE A 266 0.82 -12.74 -4.04
N ILE A 267 0.32 -13.76 -3.33
CA ILE A 267 1.12 -14.52 -2.38
C ILE A 267 2.25 -15.24 -3.14
N VAL A 268 1.91 -15.88 -4.26
CA VAL A 268 2.86 -16.68 -5.07
C VAL A 268 3.91 -15.82 -5.77
N GLY A 269 3.52 -14.71 -6.40
CA GLY A 269 4.41 -13.86 -7.20
C GLY A 269 5.05 -12.70 -6.43
N GLY A 270 4.47 -12.29 -5.29
CA GLY A 270 4.92 -11.15 -4.53
C GLY A 270 5.53 -11.53 -3.18
N ILE A 271 4.83 -12.32 -2.39
CA ILE A 271 5.22 -12.61 -0.99
C ILE A 271 6.25 -13.75 -0.93
N LEU A 272 5.97 -14.89 -1.55
CA LEU A 272 6.85 -16.07 -1.49
C LEU A 272 8.26 -15.81 -2.04
N PRO A 273 8.46 -15.14 -3.19
CA PRO A 273 9.81 -14.88 -3.70
C PRO A 273 10.60 -13.99 -2.74
N GLN A 274 9.95 -12.97 -2.16
CA GLN A 274 10.56 -12.09 -1.17
C GLN A 274 10.91 -12.84 0.12
N LEU A 275 10.05 -13.75 0.55
CA LEU A 275 10.26 -14.61 1.71
C LEU A 275 11.46 -15.54 1.51
N VAL A 276 11.51 -16.22 0.36
CA VAL A 276 12.62 -17.11 0.00
C VAL A 276 13.93 -16.31 -0.07
N LEU A 277 13.93 -15.17 -0.76
CA LEU A 277 15.11 -14.30 -0.87
C LEU A 277 15.59 -13.81 0.51
N TRP A 278 14.66 -13.44 1.39
CA TRP A 278 14.99 -13.04 2.76
C TRP A 278 15.63 -14.16 3.57
N GLN A 279 15.07 -15.37 3.52
CA GLN A 279 15.57 -16.52 4.28
C GLN A 279 16.94 -17.00 3.78
N VAL A 280 17.13 -17.03 2.46
CA VAL A 280 18.33 -17.61 1.85
C VAL A 280 19.53 -16.68 1.95
N SER A 281 19.37 -15.39 1.63
CA SER A 281 20.50 -14.46 1.50
C SER A 281 20.29 -13.11 2.16
N LEU A 282 19.17 -12.43 1.86
CA LEU A 282 19.00 -11.02 2.17
C LEU A 282 18.91 -10.74 3.68
N GLY A 283 18.29 -11.63 4.45
CA GLY A 283 18.20 -11.50 5.91
C GLY A 283 19.57 -11.59 6.60
N LYS A 284 20.46 -12.47 6.12
CA LYS A 284 21.84 -12.59 6.61
C LYS A 284 22.67 -11.38 6.22
N TYR A 285 22.51 -10.90 4.98
CA TYR A 285 23.17 -9.70 4.48
C TYR A 285 22.80 -8.48 5.33
N VAL A 286 21.50 -8.15 5.43
CA VAL A 286 21.00 -7.00 6.21
C VAL A 286 21.31 -7.11 7.72
N GLY A 287 21.40 -8.32 8.26
CA GLY A 287 21.74 -8.57 9.65
C GLY A 287 23.24 -8.48 9.98
N SER A 288 24.11 -8.44 8.97
CA SER A 288 25.56 -8.35 9.17
C SER A 288 26.00 -6.92 9.47
N HIS A 289 26.87 -6.76 10.48
CA HIS A 289 27.40 -5.47 10.92
C HIS A 289 28.23 -4.73 9.86
N ASP A 290 28.81 -5.45 8.90
CA ASP A 290 29.68 -4.88 7.86
C ASP A 290 28.92 -4.42 6.61
N THR A 291 27.58 -4.52 6.61
CA THR A 291 26.77 -4.16 5.47
C THR A 291 26.01 -2.87 5.70
N GLN A 292 25.87 -2.09 4.64
CA GLN A 292 25.04 -0.90 4.62
C GLN A 292 24.26 -0.81 3.31
N PRO A 293 23.12 -0.11 3.31
CA PRO A 293 22.41 0.20 2.07
C PRO A 293 23.27 1.04 1.14
N GLU A 294 23.00 0.99 -0.17
CA GLU A 294 23.84 1.68 -1.17
C GLU A 294 23.86 3.21 -0.97
N PHE A 295 22.69 3.79 -0.68
CA PHE A 295 22.53 5.22 -0.54
C PHE A 295 22.14 5.69 0.86
N ALA A 296 21.99 4.80 1.84
CA ALA A 296 21.69 5.16 3.23
C ALA A 296 22.78 4.67 4.19
N SER A 297 22.94 5.35 5.32
CA SER A 297 24.01 5.06 6.30
C SER A 297 23.75 3.86 7.18
N LYS A 298 22.49 3.40 7.28
CA LYS A 298 22.10 2.25 8.11
C LYS A 298 20.86 1.57 7.56
N TRP A 299 20.76 0.27 7.81
CA TRP A 299 19.50 -0.45 7.63
C TRP A 299 18.47 0.08 8.63
N SER A 300 17.30 0.44 8.12
CA SER A 300 16.11 0.82 8.88
C SER A 300 15.06 -0.30 8.88
N VAL A 301 15.50 -1.54 8.65
CA VAL A 301 14.65 -2.71 8.79
C VAL A 301 14.67 -3.14 10.24
N PRO A 302 13.51 -3.26 10.89
CA PRO A 302 13.47 -3.91 12.18
C PRO A 302 13.96 -5.37 12.00
N LEU A 303 14.79 -5.93 12.87
CA LEU A 303 15.20 -7.35 12.78
C LEU A 303 14.53 -8.16 13.90
N PRO A 304 14.23 -9.46 13.71
CA PRO A 304 13.62 -10.29 14.76
C PRO A 304 14.53 -10.35 16.00
N GLY A 305 13.97 -10.07 17.18
CA GLY A 305 14.66 -10.24 18.47
C GLY A 305 14.17 -11.49 19.22
N PRO A 306 14.92 -11.94 20.26
CA PRO A 306 14.56 -13.14 21.04
C PRO A 306 13.20 -13.04 21.75
N HIS A 307 12.71 -11.81 22.02
CA HIS A 307 11.44 -11.53 22.70
C HIS A 307 10.32 -11.11 21.74
N TRP A 308 10.07 -11.88 20.68
CA TRP A 308 9.07 -11.50 19.67
C TRP A 308 7.62 -11.48 20.18
N ARG A 309 7.32 -12.29 21.22
CA ARG A 309 5.97 -12.43 21.81
C ARG A 309 5.50 -11.14 22.46
N ASP A 310 6.41 -10.41 23.08
CA ASP A 310 6.13 -9.13 23.75
C ASP A 310 5.70 -8.04 22.75
N GLY A 311 5.95 -8.26 21.46
CA GLY A 311 5.48 -7.40 20.37
C GLY A 311 4.00 -7.58 20.01
N ILE A 312 3.32 -8.62 20.50
CA ILE A 312 1.88 -8.85 20.27
C ILE A 312 1.11 -8.19 21.41
N THR A 313 0.85 -6.89 21.25
CA THR A 313 0.13 -6.10 22.25
C THR A 313 -1.37 -6.05 21.97
N LEU A 314 -2.18 -5.79 22.99
CA LEU A 314 -3.62 -5.54 22.80
C LEU A 314 -3.88 -4.41 21.79
N ARG A 315 -3.02 -3.39 21.77
CA ARG A 315 -3.07 -2.30 20.78
C ARG A 315 -2.86 -2.80 19.34
N LEU A 316 -1.94 -3.75 19.12
CA LEU A 316 -1.75 -4.37 17.81
C LEU A 316 -3.01 -5.14 17.37
N ILE A 317 -3.60 -5.92 18.29
CA ILE A 317 -4.80 -6.71 18.02
C ILE A 317 -5.98 -5.79 17.69
N MET A 318 -6.25 -4.78 18.53
CA MET A 318 -7.32 -3.82 18.30
C MET A 318 -7.12 -3.03 17.01
N GLY A 319 -5.88 -2.62 16.71
CA GLY A 319 -5.55 -1.96 15.45
C GLY A 319 -5.81 -2.85 14.23
N ALA A 320 -5.46 -4.13 14.30
CA ALA A 320 -5.72 -5.11 13.24
C ALA A 320 -7.22 -5.38 13.06
N ILE A 321 -7.99 -5.43 14.15
CA ILE A 321 -9.46 -5.57 14.09
C ILE A 321 -10.08 -4.35 13.42
N LEU A 322 -9.76 -3.13 13.87
CA LEU A 322 -10.29 -1.89 13.28
C LEU A 322 -9.93 -1.78 11.79
N PHE A 323 -8.68 -2.11 11.43
CA PHE A 323 -8.25 -2.18 10.05
C PHE A 323 -9.07 -3.20 9.26
N GLY A 324 -9.23 -4.41 9.80
CA GLY A 324 -9.99 -5.50 9.18
C GLY A 324 -11.45 -5.11 8.92
N VAL A 325 -12.13 -4.48 9.89
CA VAL A 325 -13.51 -4.01 9.71
C VAL A 325 -13.58 -2.97 8.58
N GLY A 326 -12.76 -1.91 8.65
CA GLY A 326 -12.80 -0.86 7.63
C GLY A 326 -12.41 -1.38 6.24
N TRP A 327 -11.41 -2.25 6.14
CA TRP A 327 -11.02 -2.88 4.89
C TRP A 327 -12.09 -3.84 4.38
N GLY A 328 -12.75 -4.63 5.23
CA GLY A 328 -13.82 -5.55 4.81
C GLY A 328 -15.08 -4.86 4.27
N MET A 329 -15.29 -3.58 4.59
CA MET A 329 -16.45 -2.82 4.09
C MET A 329 -16.36 -2.49 2.59
N TYR A 330 -15.17 -2.11 2.10
CA TYR A 330 -14.98 -1.64 0.70
C TYR A 330 -13.73 -2.21 0.01
N ALA A 331 -12.95 -3.04 0.69
CA ALA A 331 -11.67 -3.59 0.24
C ALA A 331 -10.60 -2.58 -0.19
N ILE A 332 -10.77 -1.29 0.13
CA ILE A 332 -9.80 -0.24 -0.20
C ILE A 332 -8.67 -0.22 0.83
N CYS A 333 -7.43 -0.24 0.35
CA CYS A 333 -6.20 -0.10 1.14
C CYS A 333 -5.50 1.24 0.83
N PRO A 334 -4.65 1.76 1.73
CA PRO A 334 -3.93 3.02 1.49
C PRO A 334 -3.13 3.04 0.19
N GLY A 335 -2.44 1.93 -0.16
CA GLY A 335 -1.71 1.79 -1.42
C GLY A 335 -2.56 2.07 -2.65
N PRO A 336 -3.53 1.19 -2.97
CA PRO A 336 -4.49 1.41 -4.03
C PRO A 336 -5.21 2.76 -3.95
N ALA A 337 -5.58 3.23 -2.75
CA ALA A 337 -6.29 4.51 -2.60
C ALA A 337 -5.50 5.71 -3.14
N PHE A 338 -4.20 5.82 -2.86
CA PHE A 338 -3.38 6.90 -3.41
C PHE A 338 -3.16 6.79 -4.92
N VAL A 339 -3.09 5.57 -5.45
CA VAL A 339 -3.03 5.35 -6.90
C VAL A 339 -4.37 5.72 -7.57
N LEU A 340 -5.50 5.36 -6.96
CA LEU A 340 -6.85 5.72 -7.43
C LEU A 340 -7.07 7.24 -7.41
N ILE A 341 -6.60 7.94 -6.38
CA ILE A 341 -6.58 9.41 -6.38
C ILE A 341 -5.85 9.93 -7.61
N GLY A 342 -4.64 9.45 -7.87
CA GLY A 342 -3.87 9.83 -9.06
C GLY A 342 -4.63 9.60 -10.36
N ALA A 343 -5.24 8.42 -10.51
CA ALA A 343 -6.05 8.08 -11.68
C ALA A 343 -7.26 9.01 -11.85
N GLY A 344 -7.88 9.40 -10.73
CA GLY A 344 -8.97 10.38 -10.70
C GLY A 344 -8.57 11.81 -11.08
N ILE A 345 -7.27 12.16 -11.15
CA ILE A 345 -6.83 13.50 -11.58
C ILE A 345 -6.88 13.64 -13.11
N THR A 346 -6.66 12.55 -13.84
CA THR A 346 -6.31 12.60 -15.28
C THR A 346 -7.17 11.69 -16.18
N GLY A 347 -8.02 10.82 -15.61
CA GLY A 347 -8.84 9.88 -16.36
C GLY A 347 -10.22 10.39 -16.78
N ALA A 348 -10.83 9.78 -17.80
CA ALA A 348 -12.19 10.13 -18.27
C ALA A 348 -13.29 9.85 -17.23
N GLU A 349 -13.11 8.83 -16.38
CA GLU A 349 -13.98 8.51 -15.23
C GLU A 349 -13.60 9.28 -13.96
N GLN A 350 -12.95 10.44 -14.13
CA GLN A 350 -12.38 11.26 -13.07
C GLN A 350 -13.37 11.48 -11.91
N LEU A 351 -14.62 11.85 -12.21
CA LEU A 351 -15.60 12.13 -11.16
C LEU A 351 -15.96 10.91 -10.31
N GLN A 352 -16.05 9.72 -10.94
CA GLN A 352 -16.47 8.50 -10.25
C GLN A 352 -15.38 7.96 -9.32
N VAL A 353 -14.13 7.96 -9.81
CA VAL A 353 -12.97 7.46 -9.08
C VAL A 353 -12.57 8.45 -7.99
N TRP A 354 -12.57 9.74 -8.31
CA TRP A 354 -12.18 10.80 -7.39
C TRP A 354 -13.15 10.93 -6.21
N SER A 355 -14.47 10.88 -6.45
CA SER A 355 -15.46 10.98 -5.38
C SER A 355 -15.30 9.85 -4.36
N ARG A 356 -15.13 8.61 -4.82
CA ARG A 356 -14.99 7.44 -3.94
C ARG A 356 -13.64 7.41 -3.23
N ALA A 357 -12.55 7.53 -3.98
CA ALA A 357 -11.19 7.49 -3.42
C ALA A 357 -10.92 8.69 -2.52
N GLY A 358 -11.40 9.87 -2.90
CA GLY A 358 -11.27 11.11 -2.12
C GLY A 358 -12.01 11.02 -0.78
N VAL A 359 -13.27 10.56 -0.77
CA VAL A 359 -14.04 10.35 0.48
C VAL A 359 -13.33 9.35 1.38
N TRP A 360 -12.87 8.22 0.83
CA TRP A 360 -12.16 7.21 1.61
C TRP A 360 -10.84 7.76 2.18
N VAL A 361 -10.04 8.49 1.39
CA VAL A 361 -8.77 9.08 1.85
C VAL A 361 -8.99 10.19 2.87
N ALA A 362 -10.02 11.02 2.71
CA ALA A 362 -10.40 12.00 3.72
C ALA A 362 -10.76 11.32 5.05
N GLY A 363 -11.52 10.21 4.99
CA GLY A 363 -11.79 9.34 6.14
C GLY A 363 -10.51 8.78 6.75
N PHE A 364 -9.62 8.22 5.93
CA PHE A 364 -8.32 7.67 6.37
C PHE A 364 -7.47 8.71 7.10
N VAL A 365 -7.30 9.90 6.52
CA VAL A 365 -6.55 11.00 7.14
C VAL A 365 -7.22 11.42 8.45
N SER A 366 -8.55 11.55 8.48
CA SER A 366 -9.30 11.94 9.68
C SER A 366 -9.13 10.91 10.80
N GLY A 367 -9.28 9.61 10.50
CA GLY A 367 -9.04 8.53 11.46
C GLY A 367 -7.60 8.52 11.97
N SER A 368 -6.62 8.70 11.07
CA SER A 368 -5.22 8.83 11.45
C SER A 368 -4.98 10.04 12.36
N LEU A 369 -5.65 11.18 12.15
CA LEU A 369 -5.50 12.36 13.01
C LEU A 369 -6.18 12.15 14.37
N LEU A 370 -7.35 11.52 14.42
CA LEU A 370 -8.05 11.20 15.67
C LEU A 370 -7.21 10.28 16.56
N ALA A 371 -6.53 9.29 15.99
CA ALA A 371 -5.61 8.43 16.73
C ALA A 371 -4.34 9.14 17.25
N ASN A 372 -4.12 10.44 16.99
CA ASN A 372 -3.09 11.22 17.69
C ASN A 372 -3.60 11.83 19.01
N LEU A 373 -4.92 11.89 19.21
CA LEU A 373 -5.53 12.50 20.40
C LEU A 373 -5.57 11.53 21.59
N TRP A 374 -5.27 10.25 21.34
CA TRP A 374 -5.20 9.14 22.28
C TRP A 374 -3.80 8.55 22.25
#